data_AF-A0A1M7PUF5-F1
#
_entry.id   AF-A0A1M7PUF5-F1
#
_cell.length_a   1.000
_cell.length_b   1.000
_cell.length_c   1.000
_cell.angle_alpha   90.00
_cell.angle_beta   90.00
_cell.angle_gamma   90.00
#
_symmetry.space_group_name_H-M   'P 1'
#
loop_
_entity.id
_entity.type
_entity.pdbx_description
1 polymer ?
#
loop_
_entity_poly.entity_id
_entity_poly.type
_entity_poly.pdbx_seq_one_letter_code
_entity_poly.pdbx_strand_id
1 'polypeptide(L)'
;MTIQDLQKKIDEIATYENIDQQEIINGIMANLEIKYKKANYSEEDKKLIEELKTKILTKLYSLPEHKKLINHMTKFDELFGLDKLEFKLLNNAFNELEAEGDVYSLEYEIGLKEQGIRKTRK
;
A
#
# COMPACT_ATOMS: atom_id res chain seq x y z
N MET A 1 -18.54 -7.06 18.14
CA MET A 1 -17.18 -7.62 18.32
C MET A 1 -16.59 -6.96 19.54
N THR A 2 -16.18 -7.74 20.52
CA THR A 2 -15.51 -7.22 21.73
C THR A 2 -14.00 -7.12 21.51
N ILE A 3 -13.29 -6.41 22.39
CA ILE A 3 -11.82 -6.36 22.36
C ILE A 3 -11.22 -7.76 22.52
N GLN A 4 -11.84 -8.60 23.35
CA GLN A 4 -11.42 -10.00 23.54
C GLN A 4 -11.58 -10.83 22.26
N ASP A 5 -12.66 -10.64 21.51
CA ASP A 5 -12.85 -11.34 20.22
C ASP A 5 -11.79 -10.95 19.19
N LEU A 6 -11.38 -9.67 19.18
CA LEU A 6 -10.34 -9.16 18.28
C LEU A 6 -8.97 -9.74 18.64
N GLN A 7 -8.60 -9.75 19.93
CA GLN A 7 -7.35 -10.34 20.39
C GLN A 7 -7.26 -11.83 20.06
N LYS A 8 -8.33 -12.59 20.29
CA LYS A 8 -8.36 -14.01 19.92
C LYS A 8 -8.11 -14.22 18.43
N LYS A 9 -8.67 -13.34 17.59
CA LYS A 9 -8.46 -13.40 16.13
C LYS A 9 -7.03 -13.05 15.73
N ILE A 10 -6.41 -12.08 16.40
CA ILE A 10 -5.01 -11.72 16.20
C ILE A 10 -4.11 -12.91 16.60
N ASP A 11 -4.36 -13.54 17.74
CA ASP A 11 -3.61 -14.71 18.21
C ASP A 11 -3.71 -15.88 17.21
N GLU A 12 -4.92 -16.15 16.71
CA GLU A 12 -5.17 -17.17 15.69
C GLU A 12 -4.38 -16.92 14.41
N ILE A 13 -4.40 -15.68 13.89
CA ILE A 13 -3.66 -15.32 12.66
C ILE A 13 -2.16 -15.39 12.90
N ALA A 14 -1.67 -14.84 14.01
CA ALA A 14 -0.24 -14.86 14.35
C ALA A 14 0.31 -16.29 14.39
N THR A 15 -0.46 -17.21 14.99
CA THR A 15 -0.09 -18.62 15.10
C THR A 15 -0.13 -19.33 13.74
N TYR A 16 -1.18 -19.10 12.96
CA TYR A 16 -1.38 -19.80 11.69
C TYR A 16 -0.42 -19.33 10.59
N GLU A 17 -0.19 -18.02 10.51
CA GLU A 17 0.65 -17.39 9.48
C GLU A 17 2.11 -17.23 9.94
N ASN A 18 2.42 -17.53 11.20
CA ASN A 18 3.75 -17.31 11.81
C ASN A 18 4.22 -15.85 11.66
N ILE A 19 3.31 -14.91 11.96
CA ILE A 19 3.52 -13.46 11.87
C ILE A 19 3.49 -12.88 13.29
N ASP A 20 4.31 -11.87 13.56
CA ASP A 20 4.30 -11.18 14.85
C ASP A 20 2.96 -10.46 15.09
N GLN A 21 2.44 -10.53 16.32
CA GLN A 21 1.16 -9.91 16.66
C GLN A 21 1.18 -8.40 16.45
N GLN A 22 2.33 -7.74 16.69
CA GLN A 22 2.49 -6.31 16.47
C GLN A 22 2.40 -5.98 14.98
N GLU A 23 2.88 -6.84 14.08
CA GLU A 23 2.73 -6.67 12.64
C GLU A 23 1.24 -6.69 12.23
N ILE A 24 0.46 -7.60 12.79
CA ILE A 24 -0.98 -7.69 12.54
C ILE A 24 -1.70 -6.44 13.07
N ILE A 25 -1.37 -6.00 14.28
CA ILE A 25 -1.92 -4.78 14.89
C ILE A 25 -1.58 -3.54 14.05
N ASN A 26 -0.33 -3.42 13.60
CA ASN A 26 0.12 -2.32 12.76
C ASN A 26 -0.66 -2.30 11.43
N GLY A 27 -0.90 -3.48 10.83
CA GLY A 27 -1.73 -3.63 9.64
C GLY A 27 -3.18 -3.18 9.87
N ILE A 28 -3.79 -3.56 11.00
CA ILE A 28 -5.14 -3.13 11.38
C ILE A 28 -5.18 -1.60 11.55
N MET A 29 -4.22 -1.01 12.26
CA MET A 29 -4.15 0.44 12.48
C MET A 29 -3.97 1.21 11.17
N ALA A 30 -3.04 0.78 10.30
CA ALA A 30 -2.85 1.38 8.99
C ALA A 30 -4.14 1.34 8.16
N ASN A 31 -4.83 0.19 8.13
CA ASN A 31 -6.10 0.05 7.41
C ASN A 31 -7.18 0.99 7.94
N LEU A 32 -7.31 1.12 9.27
CA LEU A 32 -8.25 2.05 9.89
C LEU A 32 -7.91 3.50 9.55
N GLU A 33 -6.65 3.91 9.67
CA GLU A 33 -6.21 5.26 9.33
C GLU A 33 -6.53 5.61 7.87
N ILE A 34 -6.25 4.69 6.95
CA ILE A 34 -6.57 4.85 5.53
C ILE A 34 -8.08 4.94 5.34
N LYS A 35 -8.85 4.04 5.95
CA LYS A 35 -10.31 4.01 5.79
C LYS A 35 -10.96 5.30 6.28
N TYR A 36 -10.52 5.84 7.41
CA TYR A 36 -11.05 7.10 7.95
C TYR A 36 -10.48 8.34 7.25
N LYS A 37 -9.25 8.30 6.71
CA LYS A 37 -8.74 9.34 5.80
C LYS A 37 -9.51 9.35 4.47
N LYS A 38 -9.79 8.18 3.89
CA LYS A 38 -10.54 7.98 2.64
C LYS A 38 -11.98 8.49 2.72
N ALA A 39 -12.59 8.46 3.90
CA ALA A 39 -13.91 9.04 4.14
C ALA A 39 -13.95 10.57 3.94
N ASN A 40 -12.81 11.26 4.07
CA ASN A 40 -12.70 12.71 3.91
C ASN A 40 -12.23 13.14 2.51
N TYR A 41 -11.91 12.19 1.63
CA TYR A 41 -11.55 12.52 0.25
C TYR A 41 -12.78 12.93 -0.55
N SER A 42 -12.59 13.95 -1.41
CA SER A 42 -13.58 14.23 -2.45
C SER A 42 -13.70 13.05 -3.42
N GLU A 43 -14.80 12.95 -4.15
CA GLU A 43 -14.95 11.90 -5.17
C GLU A 43 -13.88 12.00 -6.26
N GLU A 44 -13.42 13.22 -6.56
CA GLU A 44 -12.35 13.47 -7.51
C GLU A 44 -11.00 12.93 -6.98
N ASP A 45 -10.68 13.20 -5.71
CA ASP A 45 -9.47 12.66 -5.08
C ASP A 45 -9.50 11.12 -5.02
N LYS A 46 -10.65 10.51 -4.71
CA LYS A 46 -10.79 9.05 -4.70
C LYS A 46 -10.48 8.46 -6.08
N LYS A 47 -11.02 9.06 -7.13
CA LYS A 47 -10.77 8.63 -8.51
C LYS A 47 -9.30 8.76 -8.87
N LEU A 48 -8.69 9.91 -8.57
CA LEU A 48 -7.27 10.14 -8.80
C LEU A 48 -6.39 9.14 -8.05
N ILE A 49 -6.74 8.79 -6.81
CA ILE A 49 -6.01 7.78 -6.04
C ILE A 49 -6.08 6.40 -6.70
N GLU A 50 -7.25 5.96 -7.18
CA GLU A 50 -7.35 4.65 -7.86
C GLU A 50 -6.59 4.63 -9.22
N GLU A 51 -6.59 5.75 -9.94
CA GLU A 51 -5.77 5.91 -11.16
C GLU A 51 -4.27 5.85 -10.85
N LEU A 52 -3.84 6.56 -9.78
CA LEU A 52 -2.48 6.52 -9.24
C LEU A 52 -2.06 5.10 -8.84
N LYS A 53 -2.92 4.38 -8.13
CA LYS A 53 -2.65 2.99 -7.72
C LYS A 53 -2.34 2.12 -8.94
N THR A 54 -3.13 2.28 -9.99
CA THR A 54 -2.93 1.57 -11.26
C THR A 54 -1.58 1.94 -11.91
N LYS A 55 -1.21 3.23 -11.94
CA LYS A 55 0.10 3.69 -12.44
C LYS A 55 1.26 3.09 -11.65
N ILE A 56 1.19 3.11 -10.32
CA ILE A 56 2.23 2.55 -9.43
C ILE A 56 2.41 1.06 -9.70
N LEU A 57 1.31 0.30 -9.66
CA LEU A 57 1.32 -1.14 -9.89
C LEU A 57 1.90 -1.50 -11.26
N THR A 58 1.43 -0.86 -12.32
CA THR A 58 1.90 -1.09 -13.69
C THR A 58 3.38 -0.76 -13.83
N LYS A 59 3.82 0.37 -13.25
CA LYS A 59 5.21 0.78 -13.33
C LYS A 59 6.12 -0.20 -12.60
N LEU A 60 5.80 -0.55 -11.36
CA LEU A 60 6.60 -1.52 -10.59
C LEU A 60 6.61 -2.89 -11.27
N TYR A 61 5.47 -3.33 -11.81
CA TYR A 61 5.39 -4.59 -12.55
C TYR A 61 6.34 -4.64 -13.75
N SER A 62 6.53 -3.50 -14.44
CA SER A 62 7.44 -3.40 -15.58
C SER A 62 8.95 -3.44 -15.22
N LEU A 63 9.29 -3.30 -13.93
CA LEU A 63 10.68 -3.29 -13.49
C LEU A 63 11.23 -4.70 -13.29
N PRO A 64 12.56 -4.89 -13.42
CA PRO A 64 13.22 -6.12 -13.02
C PRO A 64 12.88 -6.47 -11.57
N GLU A 65 12.55 -7.74 -11.32
CA GLU A 65 12.15 -8.26 -10.01
C GLU A 65 10.95 -7.51 -9.37
N HIS A 66 10.20 -6.74 -10.16
CA HIS A 66 9.05 -5.95 -9.73
C HIS A 66 9.35 -4.95 -8.59
N LYS A 67 10.60 -4.48 -8.50
CA LYS A 67 11.06 -3.61 -7.42
C LYS A 67 12.04 -2.53 -7.89
N LYS A 68 12.25 -1.52 -7.03
CA LYS A 68 13.14 -0.40 -7.27
C LYS A 68 13.83 0.02 -5.99
N LEU A 69 15.16 0.10 -6.03
CA LEU A 69 15.93 0.77 -4.99
C LEU A 69 15.67 2.28 -5.05
N ILE A 70 15.41 2.88 -3.90
CA ILE A 70 15.09 4.30 -3.73
C ILE A 70 16.08 4.95 -2.76
N ASN A 71 16.25 6.26 -2.92
CA ASN A 71 17.05 7.11 -2.06
C ASN A 71 16.48 8.53 -2.05
N HIS A 72 17.10 9.44 -1.29
CA HIS A 72 16.68 10.85 -1.19
C HIS A 72 16.68 11.62 -2.53
N MET A 73 17.38 11.12 -3.56
CA MET A 73 17.41 11.71 -4.91
C MET A 73 16.37 11.10 -5.85
N THR A 74 15.60 10.11 -5.40
CA THR A 74 14.60 9.43 -6.23
C THR A 74 13.44 10.38 -6.52
N LYS A 75 13.26 10.68 -7.79
CA LYS A 75 12.18 11.52 -8.29
C LYS A 75 10.96 10.66 -8.61
N PHE A 76 10.05 10.54 -7.64
CA PHE A 76 8.87 9.69 -7.76
C PHE A 76 7.87 10.20 -8.81
N ASP A 77 7.81 11.52 -9.01
CA ASP A 77 7.06 12.14 -10.09
C ASP A 77 7.54 11.67 -11.47
N GLU A 78 8.86 11.67 -11.70
CA GLU A 78 9.45 11.15 -12.95
C GLU A 78 9.33 9.63 -13.06
N LEU A 79 9.51 8.90 -11.95
CA LEU A 79 9.44 7.44 -11.92
C LEU A 79 8.05 6.93 -12.34
N PHE A 80 7.00 7.54 -11.82
CA PHE A 80 5.61 7.13 -12.03
C PHE A 80 4.86 7.96 -13.09
N GLY A 81 5.48 9.00 -13.65
CA GLY A 81 4.86 9.88 -14.63
C GLY A 81 3.66 10.63 -14.03
N LEU A 82 3.90 11.32 -12.92
CA LEU A 82 2.87 11.99 -12.13
C LEU A 82 2.82 13.48 -12.44
N ASP A 83 1.61 14.03 -12.50
CA ASP A 83 1.43 15.47 -12.44
C ASP A 83 1.49 16.00 -10.99
N LYS A 84 1.34 17.32 -10.83
CA LYS A 84 1.44 17.99 -9.51
C LYS A 84 0.31 17.60 -8.55
N LEU A 85 -0.87 17.25 -9.04
CA LEU A 85 -2.01 16.85 -8.21
C LEU A 85 -1.82 15.39 -7.78
N GLU A 86 -1.47 14.54 -8.74
CA GLU A 86 -1.16 13.13 -8.50
C GLU A 86 -0.02 12.96 -7.49
N PHE A 87 1.05 13.75 -7.62
CA PHE A 87 2.18 13.70 -6.69
C PHE A 87 1.77 14.00 -5.25
N LYS A 88 0.80 14.92 -5.03
CA LYS A 88 0.30 15.23 -3.68
C LYS A 88 -0.47 14.06 -3.06
N LEU A 89 -1.09 13.21 -3.89
CA LEU A 89 -1.88 12.05 -3.47
C LEU A 89 -1.06 10.76 -3.47
N LEU A 90 0.20 10.79 -3.92
CA LEU A 90 1.05 9.61 -4.06
C LEU A 90 1.18 8.80 -2.77
N ASN A 91 1.42 9.46 -1.64
CA ASN A 91 1.52 8.78 -0.34
C ASN A 91 0.21 8.10 0.04
N ASN A 92 -0.94 8.68 -0.31
CA ASN A 92 -2.24 8.06 -0.02
C ASN A 92 -2.43 6.79 -0.86
N ALA A 93 -2.05 6.83 -2.13
CA ALA A 93 -2.09 5.66 -3.01
C ALA A 93 -1.15 4.55 -2.55
N PHE A 94 0.08 4.87 -2.13
CA PHE A 94 1.00 3.88 -1.56
C PHE A 94 0.47 3.26 -0.27
N ASN A 95 -0.03 4.09 0.66
CA ASN A 95 -0.61 3.59 1.90
C ASN A 95 -1.77 2.63 1.62
N GLU A 96 -2.68 2.98 0.69
CA GLU A 96 -3.79 2.10 0.28
C GLU A 96 -3.28 0.77 -0.28
N LEU A 97 -2.29 0.79 -1.17
CA LEU A 97 -1.71 -0.43 -1.74
C LEU A 97 -0.97 -1.28 -0.69
N GLU A 98 -0.30 -0.66 0.27
CA GLU A 98 0.39 -1.38 1.35
C GLU A 98 -0.60 -2.06 2.28
N ALA A 99 -1.67 -1.37 2.67
CA ALA A 99 -2.74 -1.91 3.50
C ALA A 99 -3.56 -2.99 2.78
N GLU A 100 -3.67 -2.91 1.45
CA GLU A 100 -4.21 -3.99 0.61
C GLU A 100 -3.25 -5.16 0.44
N GLY A 101 -1.97 -5.01 0.80
CA GLY A 101 -0.96 -6.04 0.64
C GLY A 101 -0.43 -6.19 -0.78
N ASP A 102 -0.61 -5.18 -1.63
CA ASP A 102 -0.18 -5.20 -3.03
C ASP A 102 1.27 -4.75 -3.22
N VAL A 103 1.73 -3.81 -2.39
CA VAL A 103 3.08 -3.26 -2.45
C VAL A 103 3.75 -3.30 -1.08
N TYR A 104 5.06 -3.06 -1.07
CA TYR A 104 5.83 -2.73 0.12
C TYR A 104 6.72 -1.52 -0.17
N SER A 105 6.93 -0.69 0.85
CA SER A 105 7.85 0.45 0.85
C SER A 105 8.76 0.37 2.08
N LEU A 106 9.99 -0.09 1.86
CA LEU A 106 11.07 -0.09 2.83
C LEU A 106 11.96 1.15 2.64
N GLU A 107 12.82 1.43 3.62
CA GLU A 107 13.65 2.65 3.68
C GLU A 107 14.47 2.92 2.40
N TYR A 108 14.87 1.87 1.68
CA TYR A 108 15.67 1.96 0.46
C TYR A 108 15.10 1.18 -0.72
N GLU A 109 13.88 0.65 -0.62
CA GLU A 109 13.29 -0.18 -1.68
C GLU A 109 11.77 -0.08 -1.70
N ILE A 110 11.20 0.03 -2.90
CA ILE A 110 9.76 -0.17 -3.13
C ILE A 110 9.55 -1.33 -4.09
N GLY A 111 8.47 -2.09 -3.92
CA GLY A 111 8.20 -3.20 -4.82
C GLY A 111 6.80 -3.79 -4.70
N LEU A 112 6.48 -4.70 -5.61
CA LEU A 112 5.24 -5.46 -5.55
C LEU A 112 5.38 -6.65 -4.60
N LYS A 113 4.35 -6.87 -3.78
CA LYS A 113 4.13 -8.16 -3.13
C LYS A 113 3.50 -9.13 -4.13
N GLU A 114 3.49 -10.42 -3.80
CA GLU A 114 2.92 -11.46 -4.66
C GLU A 114 1.47 -11.15 -5.08
N GLN A 115 0.67 -10.58 -4.18
CA GLN A 115 -0.69 -10.15 -4.49
C GLN A 115 -0.73 -9.05 -5.55
N GLY A 116 0.14 -8.03 -5.45
CA GLY A 116 0.23 -6.94 -6.43
C GLY A 116 0.66 -7.45 -7.81
N ILE A 117 1.60 -8.40 -7.86
CA ILE A 117 2.01 -9.07 -9.12
C ILE A 117 0.81 -9.78 -9.76
N ARG A 118 0.04 -10.53 -8.97
CA ARG A 118 -1.15 -11.26 -9.46
C ARG A 118 -2.25 -10.33 -9.94
N LYS A 119 -2.49 -9.21 -9.25
CA LYS A 119 -3.49 -8.19 -9.64
C LYS A 119 -3.12 -7.52 -10.97
N THR A 120 -1.83 -7.20 -11.16
CA THR A 120 -1.36 -6.44 -12.33
C THR A 120 -1.23 -7.28 -13.60
N ARG A 121 -1.10 -8.61 -13.48
CA ARG A 121 -0.99 -9.54 -14.61
C ARG A 121 -2.29 -9.71 -15.42
N LYS A 122 -3.44 -9.31 -14.87
CA LYS A 122 -4.77 -9.50 -15.49
C LYS A 122 -5.08 -8.41 -16.51
#